data_AF-A0A428TUH5-F1
#
_entry.id   AF-A0A428TUH5-F1
#
_cell.length_a   1.000
_cell.length_b   1.000
_cell.length_c   1.000
_cell.angle_alpha   90.00
_cell.angle_beta   90.00
_cell.angle_gamma   90.00
#
_symmetry.space_group_name_H-M   'P 1'
#
loop_
_entity.id
_entity.type
_entity.pdbx_description
1 polymer ?
#
loop_
_entity_poly.entity_id
_entity_poly.type
_entity_poly.pdbx_seq_one_letter_code
_entity_poly.pdbx_strand_id
1 'polypeptide(L)'
;MVEPSPEPSPTQRPLPPSLEEQRDYYHGLPSCPKLVARSSTIPWSSQYDGWPIPKCLYVIGEHAIVDLWNDADSSLRRQILQVVDKVHWTAIDVLRVGYDHDNKWTGEKFSRPVTILISVKTDSTSFEQGYDVVVACSQILQSHNLDDVEVEMKESEISWAASTPPPAPLPTPAPAPAISTSSQATSSQLLQFSSQPLRQPTHATVLLSEYLGLSIAPSDSPRHEGTKCLYLQCGAKVFALTCRHVVFTDLHPNTRYQHDDTTTPHTVMKPGNGTWAKHVNSIPNVISSTKKHLDELEEMFNHGLWKGKAEQPKLQTLIQVVQAKLDANEAWNERLAEWDNPSSRIFGHTTFSPAYSVGPIQGSKEKRRRDWALIELHQEKHATPLASLLNRIYIGTGCQELVEEQSLEWTDLRESLVCDEHGVLVSGTIPETEMLCPRSHTMDDERGIFVLKYGPTTTFTTGITNRVKSITRWPCSDGEYNPKSGAL
;
A
#
# COMPACT_ATOMS: atom_id res chain seq x y z
N MET A 1 -54.52 15.35 -44.40
CA MET A 1 -53.69 16.16 -43.48
C MET A 1 -53.11 15.19 -42.47
N VAL A 2 -51.82 14.90 -42.59
CA VAL A 2 -51.08 14.04 -41.65
C VAL A 2 -50.40 15.01 -40.69
N GLU A 3 -50.70 14.91 -39.40
CA GLU A 3 -49.99 15.67 -38.36
C GLU A 3 -48.51 15.31 -38.36
N PRO A 4 -47.60 16.29 -38.22
CA PRO A 4 -46.19 15.99 -38.06
C PRO A 4 -45.95 15.34 -36.70
N SER A 5 -45.17 14.26 -36.68
CA SER A 5 -44.70 13.62 -35.46
C SER A 5 -43.95 14.63 -34.57
N PRO A 6 -44.10 14.56 -33.24
CA PRO A 6 -43.41 15.47 -32.33
C PRO A 6 -41.90 15.23 -32.41
N GLU A 7 -41.14 16.33 -32.48
CA GLU A 7 -39.68 16.31 -32.35
C GLU A 7 -39.26 15.61 -31.03
N PRO A 8 -38.12 14.89 -31.01
CA PRO A 8 -37.64 14.24 -29.81
C PRO A 8 -37.29 15.28 -28.74
N SER A 9 -37.90 15.12 -27.56
CA SER A 9 -37.62 15.90 -26.36
C SER A 9 -36.13 15.94 -26.04
N PRO A 10 -35.56 17.07 -25.57
CA PRO A 10 -34.17 17.12 -25.16
C PRO A 10 -33.93 16.15 -24.00
N THR A 11 -32.90 15.31 -24.12
CA THR A 11 -32.50 14.30 -23.15
C THR A 11 -32.29 14.97 -21.80
N GLN A 12 -33.21 14.72 -20.85
CA GLN A 12 -33.18 15.34 -19.53
C GLN A 12 -31.94 14.85 -18.76
N ARG A 13 -31.14 15.78 -18.22
CA ARG A 13 -29.95 15.45 -17.42
C ARG A 13 -30.39 14.55 -16.24
N PRO A 14 -29.65 13.47 -15.93
CA PRO A 14 -30.00 12.61 -14.80
C PRO A 14 -29.94 13.38 -13.48
N LEU A 15 -30.73 12.90 -12.52
CA LEU A 15 -30.69 13.41 -11.15
C LEU A 15 -29.32 13.08 -10.50
N PRO A 16 -28.87 13.90 -9.54
CA PRO A 16 -27.71 13.57 -8.73
C PRO A 16 -27.91 12.23 -8.02
N PRO A 17 -26.82 11.46 -7.78
CA PRO A 17 -26.89 10.21 -7.01
C PRO A 17 -27.44 10.50 -5.61
N SER A 18 -28.25 9.59 -5.08
CA SER A 18 -28.79 9.73 -3.72
C SER A 18 -27.66 9.70 -2.69
N LEU A 19 -27.90 10.18 -1.46
CA LEU A 19 -26.88 10.10 -0.39
C LEU A 19 -26.48 8.65 -0.09
N GLU A 20 -27.41 7.71 -0.25
CA GLU A 20 -27.17 6.29 -0.11
C GLU A 20 -26.26 5.77 -1.23
N GLU A 21 -26.57 6.09 -2.49
CA GLU A 21 -25.72 5.73 -3.63
C GLU A 21 -24.33 6.34 -3.49
N GLN A 22 -24.22 7.61 -3.13
CA GLN A 22 -22.94 8.28 -2.91
C GLN A 22 -22.06 7.53 -1.91
N ARG A 23 -22.64 7.02 -0.83
CA ARG A 23 -21.94 6.33 0.25
C ARG A 23 -21.61 4.88 -0.09
N ASP A 24 -22.55 4.17 -0.72
CA ASP A 24 -22.54 2.72 -0.79
C ASP A 24 -22.19 2.17 -2.19
N TYR A 25 -22.11 3.02 -3.22
CA TYR A 25 -21.77 2.60 -4.60
C TYR A 25 -20.46 1.83 -4.69
N TYR A 26 -19.44 2.26 -3.93
CA TYR A 26 -18.11 1.63 -3.86
C TYR A 26 -17.91 0.78 -2.60
N HIS A 27 -19.00 0.33 -1.97
CA HIS A 27 -18.90 -0.61 -0.85
C HIS A 27 -17.99 -1.80 -1.23
N GLY A 28 -17.13 -2.24 -0.31
CA GLY A 28 -16.14 -3.31 -0.57
C GLY A 28 -14.75 -2.82 -0.96
N LEU A 29 -14.61 -1.59 -1.47
CA LEU A 29 -13.28 -1.03 -1.75
C LEU A 29 -12.60 -0.53 -0.46
N PRO A 30 -11.26 -0.59 -0.32
CA PRO A 30 -10.56 -0.33 0.95
C PRO A 30 -10.81 1.02 1.60
N SER A 31 -11.08 2.08 0.81
CA SER A 31 -11.36 3.42 1.31
C SER A 31 -12.85 3.77 1.34
N CYS A 32 -13.73 2.85 0.89
CA CYS A 32 -15.16 3.09 0.69
C CYS A 32 -15.44 4.50 0.10
N PRO A 33 -14.83 4.83 -1.05
CA PRO A 33 -14.83 6.20 -1.54
C PRO A 33 -16.25 6.64 -1.91
N LYS A 34 -16.50 7.95 -1.80
CA LYS A 34 -17.78 8.54 -2.16
C LYS A 34 -17.90 8.70 -3.67
N LEU A 35 -19.02 8.26 -4.25
CA LEU A 35 -19.34 8.51 -5.66
C LEU A 35 -19.70 9.99 -5.87
N VAL A 36 -19.10 10.61 -6.89
CA VAL A 36 -19.43 11.97 -7.34
C VAL A 36 -20.33 11.92 -8.57
N ALA A 37 -19.93 11.18 -9.60
CA ALA A 37 -20.68 11.04 -10.86
C ALA A 37 -20.27 9.77 -11.60
N ARG A 38 -21.12 9.25 -12.48
CA ARG A 38 -20.86 8.08 -13.33
C ARG A 38 -21.54 8.20 -14.69
N SER A 39 -20.97 7.58 -15.72
CA SER A 39 -21.48 7.62 -17.10
C SER A 39 -22.64 6.66 -17.30
N SER A 40 -22.66 5.54 -16.57
CA SER A 40 -23.73 4.56 -16.63
C SER A 40 -25.07 5.16 -16.20
N THR A 41 -26.11 4.96 -16.99
CA THR A 41 -27.48 5.39 -16.70
C THR A 41 -28.32 4.31 -16.01
N ILE A 42 -27.72 3.14 -15.76
CA ILE A 42 -28.40 2.04 -15.07
C ILE A 42 -28.63 2.48 -13.61
N PRO A 43 -29.87 2.48 -13.09
CA PRO A 43 -30.14 2.81 -11.70
C PRO A 43 -29.32 1.92 -10.76
N TRP A 44 -28.65 2.54 -9.78
CA TRP A 44 -28.00 1.78 -8.73
C TRP A 44 -29.03 1.39 -7.67
N SER A 45 -28.92 0.18 -7.14
CA SER A 45 -29.70 -0.29 -6.00
C SER A 45 -28.82 -1.15 -5.10
N SER A 46 -29.14 -1.17 -3.81
CA SER A 46 -28.60 -2.17 -2.87
C SER A 46 -29.09 -3.55 -3.31
N GLN A 47 -28.20 -4.37 -3.85
CA GLN A 47 -28.60 -5.55 -4.62
C GLN A 47 -29.04 -6.77 -3.77
N TYR A 48 -28.84 -6.76 -2.44
CA TYR A 48 -29.19 -7.91 -1.58
C TYR A 48 -29.95 -7.50 -0.31
N ASP A 49 -31.28 -7.61 -0.30
CA ASP A 49 -32.13 -7.38 0.90
C ASP A 49 -31.86 -6.05 1.62
N GLY A 50 -31.57 -5.00 0.85
CA GLY A 50 -31.20 -3.67 1.37
C GLY A 50 -29.71 -3.49 1.71
N TRP A 51 -28.88 -4.51 1.52
CA TRP A 51 -27.43 -4.45 1.75
C TRP A 51 -26.64 -4.29 0.45
N PRO A 52 -25.61 -3.41 0.42
CA PRO A 52 -24.74 -3.28 -0.73
C PRO A 52 -23.84 -4.52 -0.87
N ILE A 53 -23.65 -4.98 -2.11
CA ILE A 53 -22.71 -6.06 -2.42
C ILE A 53 -21.31 -5.46 -2.55
N PRO A 54 -20.26 -6.08 -1.98
CA PRO A 54 -18.89 -5.59 -2.14
C PRO A 54 -18.46 -5.55 -3.61
N LYS A 55 -18.07 -4.37 -4.07
CA LYS A 55 -17.32 -4.18 -5.32
C LYS A 55 -15.87 -4.64 -5.14
N CYS A 56 -15.27 -5.08 -6.25
CA CYS A 56 -13.86 -5.39 -6.36
C CYS A 56 -13.20 -4.60 -7.49
N LEU A 57 -11.87 -4.46 -7.40
CA LEU A 57 -11.02 -3.95 -8.48
C LEU A 57 -10.34 -5.15 -9.14
N TYR A 58 -10.30 -5.16 -10.47
CA TYR A 58 -9.66 -6.22 -11.22
C TYR A 58 -8.82 -5.69 -12.39
N VAL A 59 -7.91 -6.52 -12.89
CA VAL A 59 -7.02 -6.17 -14.01
C VAL A 59 -7.81 -6.06 -15.31
N ILE A 60 -7.36 -5.18 -16.21
CA ILE A 60 -8.02 -4.94 -17.50
C ILE A 60 -7.93 -6.15 -18.44
N GLY A 61 -6.79 -6.84 -18.46
CA GLY A 61 -6.58 -7.95 -19.39
C GLY A 61 -6.20 -7.52 -20.81
N GLU A 62 -6.75 -8.20 -21.82
CA GLU A 62 -6.67 -7.79 -23.23
C GLU A 62 -7.78 -6.79 -23.58
N HIS A 63 -7.40 -5.55 -23.92
CA HIS A 63 -8.37 -4.51 -24.32
C HIS A 63 -7.69 -3.39 -25.12
N ALA A 64 -8.41 -2.83 -26.10
CA ALA A 64 -7.90 -1.75 -26.95
C ALA A 64 -7.52 -0.45 -26.20
N ILE A 65 -8.07 -0.22 -24.99
CA ILE A 65 -7.74 0.97 -24.19
C ILE A 65 -6.30 0.95 -23.68
N VAL A 66 -5.70 -0.24 -23.54
CA VAL A 66 -4.36 -0.40 -22.94
C VAL A 66 -3.33 0.38 -23.74
N ASP A 67 -3.26 0.16 -25.05
CA ASP A 67 -2.27 0.82 -25.92
C ASP A 67 -2.57 2.31 -26.08
N LEU A 68 -3.86 2.67 -26.26
CA LEU A 68 -4.28 4.06 -26.38
C LEU A 68 -4.01 4.86 -25.12
N TRP A 69 -4.20 4.30 -23.92
CA TRP A 69 -3.96 5.01 -22.67
C TRP A 69 -2.47 5.06 -22.29
N ASN A 70 -1.73 3.97 -22.52
CA ASN A 70 -0.33 3.89 -22.14
C ASN A 70 0.58 4.76 -23.01
N ASP A 71 0.21 5.01 -24.27
CA ASP A 71 0.87 6.01 -25.11
C ASP A 71 0.56 7.43 -24.60
N ALA A 72 1.59 8.11 -24.09
CA ALA A 72 1.48 9.47 -23.57
C ALA A 72 1.09 10.50 -24.65
N ASP A 73 1.40 10.22 -25.92
CA ASP A 73 1.13 11.12 -27.05
C ASP A 73 -0.23 10.86 -27.72
N SER A 74 -0.93 9.79 -27.30
CA SER A 74 -2.21 9.40 -27.89
C SER A 74 -3.23 10.53 -27.78
N SER A 75 -4.07 10.66 -28.80
CA SER A 75 -5.15 11.64 -28.77
C SER A 75 -6.18 11.30 -27.69
N LEU A 76 -6.42 10.02 -27.40
CA LEU A 76 -7.36 9.59 -26.35
C LEU A 76 -6.94 10.16 -25.00
N ARG A 77 -5.70 9.87 -24.57
CA ARG A 77 -5.18 10.28 -23.27
C ARG A 77 -5.12 11.80 -23.15
N ARG A 78 -4.62 12.49 -24.19
CA ARG A 78 -4.52 13.96 -24.19
C ARG A 78 -5.89 14.64 -24.06
N GLN A 79 -6.89 14.16 -24.80
CA GLN A 79 -8.24 14.72 -24.72
C GLN A 79 -8.89 14.47 -23.35
N ILE A 80 -8.74 13.27 -22.78
CA ILE A 80 -9.26 12.97 -21.44
C ILE A 80 -8.60 13.87 -20.39
N LEU A 81 -7.27 14.03 -20.44
CA LEU A 81 -6.54 14.91 -19.52
C LEU A 81 -6.98 16.38 -19.65
N GLN A 82 -7.26 16.87 -20.86
CA GLN A 82 -7.79 18.23 -21.07
C GLN A 82 -9.19 18.41 -20.47
N VAL A 83 -10.02 17.37 -20.49
CA VAL A 83 -11.38 17.43 -19.92
C VAL A 83 -11.32 17.37 -18.39
N VAL A 84 -10.51 16.49 -17.81
CA VAL A 84 -10.43 16.33 -16.35
C VAL A 84 -9.70 17.50 -15.67
N ASP A 85 -8.90 18.29 -16.39
CA ASP A 85 -8.27 19.50 -15.86
C ASP A 85 -9.27 20.60 -15.42
N LYS A 86 -10.56 20.42 -15.72
CA LYS A 86 -11.65 21.26 -15.22
C LYS A 86 -12.03 20.99 -13.75
N VAL A 87 -11.48 19.94 -13.14
CA VAL A 87 -11.74 19.55 -11.73
C VAL A 87 -10.43 19.35 -10.96
N HIS A 88 -10.51 19.34 -9.64
CA HIS A 88 -9.37 19.09 -8.74
C HIS A 88 -9.05 17.59 -8.65
N TRP A 89 -8.74 16.97 -9.78
CA TRP A 89 -8.39 15.56 -9.85
C TRP A 89 -7.00 15.28 -9.22
N THR A 90 -6.87 14.12 -8.61
CA THR A 90 -5.67 13.66 -7.90
C THR A 90 -5.07 12.41 -8.54
N ALA A 91 -5.92 11.48 -9.00
CA ALA A 91 -5.50 10.29 -9.73
C ALA A 91 -6.51 9.93 -10.83
N ILE A 92 -6.02 9.25 -11.87
CA ILE A 92 -6.84 8.59 -12.89
C ILE A 92 -6.31 7.17 -13.03
N ASP A 93 -7.18 6.22 -12.74
CA ASP A 93 -6.92 4.78 -12.85
C ASP A 93 -7.80 4.18 -13.95
N VAL A 94 -7.31 3.15 -14.63
CA VAL A 94 -8.12 2.39 -15.60
C VAL A 94 -8.12 0.94 -15.16
N LEU A 95 -9.25 0.48 -14.63
CA LEU A 95 -9.41 -0.81 -13.97
C LEU A 95 -10.75 -1.44 -14.36
N ARG A 96 -10.89 -2.74 -14.12
CA ARG A 96 -12.23 -3.33 -14.08
C ARG A 96 -12.83 -3.06 -12.71
N VAL A 97 -14.02 -2.46 -12.67
CA VAL A 97 -14.72 -2.11 -11.43
C VAL A 97 -16.08 -2.76 -11.47
N GLY A 98 -16.34 -3.69 -10.55
CA GLY A 98 -17.58 -4.45 -10.57
C GLY A 98 -17.77 -5.21 -9.26
N TYR A 99 -18.59 -6.26 -9.28
CA TYR A 99 -18.81 -7.11 -8.10
C TYR A 99 -18.06 -8.43 -8.26
N ASP A 100 -17.67 -9.03 -7.14
CA ASP A 100 -16.95 -10.29 -7.16
C ASP A 100 -17.91 -11.50 -7.20
N HIS A 101 -17.68 -12.39 -8.17
CA HIS A 101 -18.40 -13.64 -8.46
C HIS A 101 -19.84 -13.51 -8.98
N ASP A 102 -20.31 -14.55 -9.68
CA ASP A 102 -21.74 -14.73 -9.91
C ASP A 102 -22.47 -14.73 -8.56
N ASN A 103 -23.62 -14.06 -8.49
CA ASN A 103 -24.44 -14.09 -7.30
C ASN A 103 -24.89 -15.54 -7.05
N LYS A 104 -24.24 -16.25 -6.13
CA LYS A 104 -24.58 -17.65 -5.81
C LYS A 104 -26.03 -17.82 -5.33
N TRP A 105 -26.67 -16.72 -4.91
CA TRP A 105 -28.04 -16.70 -4.40
C TRP A 105 -29.09 -16.30 -5.45
N THR A 106 -28.76 -15.42 -6.41
CA THR A 106 -29.70 -15.02 -7.48
C THR A 106 -29.39 -15.65 -8.84
N GLY A 107 -28.22 -16.25 -9.02
CA GLY A 107 -27.73 -16.79 -10.29
C GLY A 107 -27.32 -15.71 -11.30
N GLU A 108 -27.33 -14.43 -10.91
CA GLU A 108 -26.99 -13.31 -11.78
C GLU A 108 -25.47 -13.21 -11.96
N LYS A 109 -25.03 -13.11 -13.22
CA LYS A 109 -23.62 -12.89 -13.55
C LYS A 109 -23.27 -11.43 -13.37
N PHE A 110 -22.45 -11.10 -12.38
CA PHE A 110 -21.96 -9.75 -12.24
C PHE A 110 -20.89 -9.43 -13.29
N SER A 111 -20.99 -8.26 -13.89
CA SER A 111 -19.97 -7.74 -14.80
C SER A 111 -18.93 -6.93 -14.04
N ARG A 112 -17.70 -6.92 -14.59
CA ARG A 112 -16.61 -6.05 -14.16
C ARG A 112 -16.20 -5.16 -15.35
N PRO A 113 -17.01 -4.14 -15.69
CA PRO A 113 -16.75 -3.27 -16.83
C PRO A 113 -15.40 -2.57 -16.71
N VAL A 114 -14.75 -2.35 -17.86
CA VAL A 114 -13.56 -1.50 -17.92
C VAL A 114 -13.99 -0.08 -17.62
N THR A 115 -13.31 0.55 -16.66
CA THR A 115 -13.72 1.83 -16.08
C THR A 115 -12.52 2.76 -15.98
N ILE A 116 -12.66 3.98 -16.52
CA ILE A 116 -11.80 5.11 -16.16
C ILE A 116 -12.31 5.69 -14.85
N LEU A 117 -11.52 5.52 -13.79
CA LEU A 117 -11.84 5.98 -12.45
C LEU A 117 -11.08 7.27 -12.14
N ILE A 118 -11.81 8.39 -12.12
CA ILE A 118 -11.28 9.72 -11.84
C ILE A 118 -11.41 10.00 -10.34
N SER A 119 -10.28 10.15 -9.66
CA SER A 119 -10.24 10.55 -8.26
C SER A 119 -10.14 12.06 -8.14
N VAL A 120 -11.00 12.67 -7.33
CA VAL A 120 -10.96 14.10 -7.00
C VAL A 120 -10.75 14.31 -5.50
N LYS A 121 -10.21 15.47 -5.13
CA LYS A 121 -10.10 15.85 -3.72
C LYS A 121 -11.49 15.87 -3.06
N THR A 122 -11.59 15.41 -1.82
CA THR A 122 -12.80 15.45 -0.99
C THR A 122 -13.44 16.84 -1.02
N ASP A 123 -14.77 16.90 -1.20
CA ASP A 123 -15.57 18.14 -1.23
C ASP A 123 -15.15 19.19 -2.27
N SER A 124 -14.35 18.82 -3.28
CA SER A 124 -13.81 19.77 -4.27
C SER A 124 -14.65 19.92 -5.54
N THR A 125 -15.58 19.00 -5.79
CA THR A 125 -16.31 18.90 -7.07
C THR A 125 -17.79 18.59 -6.82
N SER A 126 -18.70 19.37 -7.40
CA SER A 126 -20.15 19.10 -7.32
C SER A 126 -20.57 18.00 -8.30
N PHE A 127 -21.77 17.44 -8.12
CA PHE A 127 -22.33 16.48 -9.07
C PHE A 127 -22.40 17.03 -10.49
N GLU A 128 -22.87 18.26 -10.68
CA GLU A 128 -23.07 18.85 -12.01
C GLU A 128 -21.74 19.00 -12.75
N GLN A 129 -20.72 19.48 -12.05
CA GLN A 129 -19.37 19.63 -12.60
C GLN A 129 -18.75 18.25 -12.90
N GLY A 130 -18.89 17.30 -11.97
CA GLY A 130 -18.39 15.94 -12.14
C GLY A 130 -19.06 15.21 -13.29
N TYR A 131 -20.38 15.34 -13.42
CA TYR A 131 -21.17 14.71 -14.47
C TYR A 131 -20.82 15.26 -15.86
N ASP A 132 -20.65 16.58 -16.00
CA ASP A 132 -20.24 17.18 -17.27
C ASP A 132 -18.85 16.70 -17.72
N VAL A 133 -17.92 16.50 -16.78
CA VAL A 133 -16.60 15.89 -17.05
C VAL A 133 -16.73 14.42 -17.46
N VAL A 134 -17.48 13.63 -16.69
CA VAL A 134 -17.70 12.20 -16.93
C VAL A 134 -18.34 11.94 -18.30
N VAL A 135 -19.38 12.69 -18.67
CA VAL A 135 -20.03 12.57 -19.98
C VAL A 135 -19.09 12.96 -21.11
N ALA A 136 -18.34 14.05 -20.96
CA ALA A 136 -17.36 14.46 -21.97
C ALA A 136 -16.25 13.42 -22.17
N CYS A 137 -15.76 12.79 -21.10
CA CYS A 137 -14.82 11.68 -21.19
C CYS A 137 -15.44 10.46 -21.89
N SER A 138 -16.70 10.12 -21.59
CA SER A 138 -17.43 9.04 -22.25
C SER A 138 -17.60 9.29 -23.75
N GLN A 139 -17.93 10.51 -24.17
CA GLN A 139 -18.01 10.88 -25.59
C GLN A 139 -16.66 10.77 -26.31
N ILE A 140 -15.56 11.11 -25.63
CA ILE A 140 -14.21 10.93 -26.18
C ILE A 140 -13.93 9.43 -26.38
N LEU A 141 -14.27 8.58 -25.40
CA LEU A 141 -14.12 7.12 -25.52
C LEU A 141 -14.91 6.56 -26.72
N GLN A 142 -16.16 6.97 -26.87
CA GLN A 142 -17.00 6.59 -28.03
C GLN A 142 -16.39 7.04 -29.37
N SER A 143 -15.82 8.26 -29.45
CA SER A 143 -15.13 8.73 -30.65
C SER A 143 -13.88 7.91 -31.02
N HIS A 144 -13.36 7.16 -30.06
CA HIS A 144 -12.25 6.23 -30.21
C HIS A 144 -12.68 4.75 -30.34
N ASN A 145 -13.99 4.48 -30.49
CA ASN A 145 -14.61 3.15 -30.55
C ASN A 145 -14.39 2.32 -29.27
N LEU A 146 -14.48 2.98 -28.11
CA LEU A 146 -14.39 2.36 -26.78
C LEU A 146 -15.72 2.52 -26.03
N ASP A 147 -16.82 2.13 -26.67
CA ASP A 147 -18.19 2.23 -26.12
C ASP A 147 -18.42 1.32 -24.90
N ASP A 148 -17.55 0.33 -24.72
CA ASP A 148 -17.53 -0.64 -23.62
C ASP A 148 -16.78 -0.16 -22.37
N VAL A 149 -16.25 1.07 -22.40
CA VAL A 149 -15.52 1.68 -21.28
C VAL A 149 -16.41 2.68 -20.54
N GLU A 150 -16.63 2.43 -19.25
CA GLU A 150 -17.33 3.33 -18.35
C GLU A 150 -16.40 4.43 -17.80
N VAL A 151 -16.98 5.54 -17.35
CA VAL A 151 -16.26 6.61 -16.66
C VAL A 151 -16.96 6.89 -15.35
N GLU A 152 -16.21 6.87 -14.27
CA GLU A 152 -16.70 7.15 -12.94
C GLU A 152 -15.80 8.15 -12.24
N MET A 153 -16.39 8.99 -11.37
CA MET A 153 -15.70 9.97 -10.56
C MET A 153 -15.97 9.73 -9.08
N LYS A 154 -14.91 9.68 -8.29
CA LYS A 154 -14.97 9.43 -6.85
C LYS A 154 -14.12 10.41 -6.05
N GLU A 155 -14.49 10.65 -4.80
CA GLU A 155 -13.62 11.35 -3.86
C GLU A 155 -12.52 10.41 -3.37
N SER A 156 -11.28 10.90 -3.32
CA SER A 156 -10.14 10.15 -2.81
C SER A 156 -9.01 11.07 -2.38
N GLU A 157 -8.42 10.76 -1.23
CA GLU A 157 -7.16 11.37 -0.80
C GLU A 157 -5.97 10.50 -1.19
N ILE A 158 -4.90 11.12 -1.70
CA ILE A 158 -3.63 10.45 -1.96
C ILE A 158 -2.74 10.63 -0.74
N SER A 159 -2.33 9.53 -0.12
CA SER A 159 -1.29 9.53 0.90
C SER A 159 0.06 9.16 0.28
N TRP A 160 1.05 10.04 0.44
CA TRP A 160 2.40 9.78 -0.06
C TRP A 160 3.21 9.00 0.98
N ALA A 161 3.97 8.00 0.52
CA ALA A 161 4.65 7.04 1.38
C ALA A 161 5.72 7.63 2.32
N ALA A 162 6.21 8.85 2.08
CA ALA A 162 7.06 9.59 3.01
C ALA A 162 6.48 10.96 3.38
N SER A 163 5.25 10.97 3.86
CA SER A 163 4.65 12.19 4.41
C SER A 163 5.00 12.30 5.89
N THR A 164 5.43 13.49 6.33
CA THR A 164 5.49 13.79 7.77
C THR A 164 4.06 13.76 8.31
N PRO A 165 3.71 12.89 9.27
CA PRO A 165 2.39 12.96 9.89
C PRO A 165 2.21 14.35 10.51
N PRO A 166 0.98 14.92 10.53
CA PRO A 166 0.71 16.16 11.24
C PRO A 166 1.28 16.09 12.66
N PRO A 167 1.76 17.20 13.23
CA PRO A 167 2.14 17.24 14.63
C PRO A 167 1.01 16.62 15.45
N ALA A 168 1.31 15.55 16.20
CA ALA A 168 0.32 15.00 17.11
C ALA A 168 -0.16 16.16 18.01
N PRO A 169 -1.47 16.27 18.30
CA PRO A 169 -1.95 17.17 19.34
C PRO A 169 -1.08 16.93 20.58
N LEU A 170 -0.55 18.00 21.17
CA LEU A 170 0.22 17.90 22.41
C LEU A 170 -0.58 17.03 23.38
N PRO A 171 -0.04 15.89 23.85
CA PRO A 171 -0.76 15.07 24.79
C PRO A 171 -1.05 15.91 26.03
N THR A 172 -2.32 15.97 26.43
CA THR A 172 -2.69 16.35 27.79
C THR A 172 -1.85 15.47 28.71
N PRO A 173 -1.12 16.02 29.70
CA PRO A 173 -0.18 15.24 30.48
C PRO A 173 -0.95 14.15 31.23
N ALA A 174 -0.88 12.92 30.72
CA ALA A 174 -1.22 11.74 31.47
C ALA A 174 -0.18 11.60 32.60
N PRO A 175 -0.58 11.19 33.81
CA PRO A 175 0.36 10.98 34.89
C PRO A 175 1.42 9.96 34.42
N ALA A 176 2.68 10.34 34.55
CA ALA A 176 3.81 9.51 34.17
C ALA A 176 3.67 8.12 34.81
N PRO A 177 3.77 7.02 34.04
CA PRO A 177 3.85 5.70 34.66
C PRO A 177 5.12 5.67 35.53
N ALA A 178 4.99 5.11 36.73
CA ALA A 178 6.09 4.97 37.66
C ALA A 178 7.24 4.21 36.98
N ILE A 179 8.36 4.91 36.80
CA ILE A 179 9.61 4.32 36.34
C ILE A 179 10.09 3.41 37.47
N SER A 180 9.90 2.11 37.29
CA SER A 180 10.60 1.10 38.10
C SER A 180 12.08 1.17 37.75
N THR A 181 12.85 1.87 38.58
CA THR A 181 14.30 1.75 38.60
C THR A 181 14.66 0.38 39.16
N SER A 182 14.77 -0.63 38.30
CA SER A 182 15.37 -1.92 38.66
C SER A 182 16.48 -2.30 37.69
N SER A 183 17.65 -2.50 38.30
CA SER A 183 18.86 -3.21 37.85
C SER A 183 19.57 -2.72 36.60
N GLN A 184 20.81 -2.25 36.85
CA GLN A 184 21.91 -2.23 35.89
C GLN A 184 22.01 -3.56 35.14
N ALA A 185 21.61 -3.57 33.87
CA ALA A 185 22.03 -4.60 32.94
C ALA A 185 23.35 -4.15 32.32
N THR A 186 24.47 -4.60 32.87
CA THR A 186 25.73 -4.68 32.14
C THR A 186 25.59 -5.76 31.07
N SER A 187 24.99 -5.41 29.94
CA SER A 187 25.20 -6.12 28.68
C SER A 187 25.69 -5.10 27.67
N SER A 188 27.00 -5.08 27.43
CA SER A 188 27.61 -4.33 26.33
C SER A 188 27.34 -4.98 24.97
N GLN A 189 26.18 -5.63 24.80
CA GLN A 189 25.78 -6.15 23.50
C GLN A 189 25.29 -4.98 22.66
N LEU A 190 26.01 -4.72 21.57
CA LEU A 190 25.56 -3.79 20.55
C LEU A 190 24.20 -4.28 20.04
N LEU A 191 23.22 -3.38 20.05
CA LEU A 191 21.90 -3.66 19.52
C LEU A 191 22.01 -3.86 18.01
N GLN A 192 21.66 -5.07 17.58
CA GLN A 192 21.79 -5.52 16.21
C GLN A 192 20.44 -5.95 15.66
N PHE A 193 20.20 -5.60 14.40
CA PHE A 193 19.10 -6.14 13.62
C PHE A 193 19.42 -7.58 13.21
N SER A 194 18.41 -8.45 13.20
CA SER A 194 18.62 -9.86 12.87
C SER A 194 17.42 -10.47 12.16
N SER A 195 17.70 -11.26 11.12
CA SER A 195 16.72 -12.14 10.48
C SER A 195 16.86 -13.61 10.89
N GLN A 196 17.53 -13.91 12.01
CA GLN A 196 17.37 -15.21 12.69
C GLN A 196 15.89 -15.46 12.98
N PRO A 197 15.44 -16.74 13.15
CA PRO A 197 14.04 -17.06 13.34
C PRO A 197 13.32 -16.05 14.23
N LEU A 198 12.34 -15.35 13.64
CA LEU A 198 11.71 -14.22 14.31
C LEU A 198 11.12 -14.72 15.62
N ARG A 199 11.66 -14.23 16.73
CA ARG A 199 11.12 -14.59 18.04
C ARG A 199 9.72 -14.01 18.16
N GLN A 200 8.82 -14.77 18.77
CA GLN A 200 7.53 -14.21 19.19
C GLN A 200 7.79 -13.01 20.10
N PRO A 201 7.01 -11.92 19.99
CA PRO A 201 5.93 -11.70 19.03
C PRO A 201 6.44 -11.27 17.64
N THR A 202 6.20 -12.07 16.61
CA THR A 202 6.81 -11.87 15.26
C THR A 202 6.43 -10.55 14.60
N HIS A 203 5.18 -10.11 14.75
CA HIS A 203 4.70 -8.81 14.26
C HIS A 203 5.42 -7.61 14.90
N ALA A 204 5.99 -7.80 16.08
CA ALA A 204 6.71 -6.77 16.80
C ALA A 204 8.22 -6.80 16.51
N THR A 205 8.79 -8.00 16.53
CA THR A 205 10.24 -8.21 16.33
C THR A 205 10.66 -7.98 14.88
N VAL A 206 9.74 -8.10 13.92
CA VAL A 206 10.00 -7.80 12.50
C VAL A 206 10.49 -6.36 12.27
N LEU A 207 10.07 -5.39 13.09
CA LEU A 207 10.53 -3.99 12.95
C LEU A 207 12.04 -3.83 13.14
N LEU A 208 12.65 -4.74 13.89
CA LEU A 208 14.09 -4.79 14.16
C LEU A 208 14.79 -5.94 13.42
N SER A 209 14.15 -6.51 12.41
CA SER A 209 14.73 -7.57 11.60
C SER A 209 15.57 -7.02 10.45
N GLU A 210 16.13 -7.86 9.58
CA GLU A 210 16.82 -7.40 8.35
C GLU A 210 15.92 -7.47 7.11
N TYR A 211 14.63 -7.79 7.25
CA TYR A 211 13.66 -7.87 6.15
C TYR A 211 13.52 -6.55 5.37
N LEU A 212 13.09 -6.67 4.12
CA LEU A 212 12.71 -5.56 3.25
C LEU A 212 11.36 -4.98 3.65
N GLY A 213 11.03 -3.79 3.16
CA GLY A 213 9.71 -3.21 3.40
C GLY A 213 9.53 -2.54 4.77
N LEU A 214 10.62 -2.38 5.54
CA LEU A 214 10.57 -1.80 6.88
C LEU A 214 10.72 -0.27 6.87
N SER A 215 10.11 0.38 7.86
CA SER A 215 10.17 1.82 8.08
C SER A 215 11.60 2.30 8.33
N ILE A 216 11.99 3.39 7.69
CA ILE A 216 13.25 4.11 7.90
C ILE A 216 12.99 5.61 7.90
N ALA A 217 13.86 6.37 8.56
CA ALA A 217 13.79 7.84 8.59
C ALA A 217 15.20 8.46 8.65
N PRO A 218 15.42 9.66 8.08
CA PRO A 218 16.66 10.37 8.27
C PRO A 218 16.78 10.85 9.72
N SER A 219 18.00 10.90 10.25
CA SER A 219 18.25 11.17 11.67
C SER A 219 17.81 12.57 12.12
N ASP A 220 17.86 13.53 11.22
CA ASP A 220 17.50 14.92 11.44
C ASP A 220 15.98 15.20 11.31
N SER A 221 15.25 14.30 10.65
CA SER A 221 13.79 14.33 10.53
C SER A 221 13.20 12.96 10.90
N PRO A 222 13.31 12.51 12.17
CA PRO A 222 13.10 11.12 12.54
C PRO A 222 11.63 10.65 12.47
N ARG A 223 10.68 11.54 12.21
CA ARG A 223 9.26 11.23 11.96
C ARG A 223 8.88 11.30 10.47
N HIS A 224 9.82 11.65 9.60
CA HIS A 224 9.66 11.60 8.15
C HIS A 224 10.03 10.18 7.69
N GLU A 225 9.03 9.32 7.63
CA GLU A 225 9.26 7.88 7.48
C GLU A 225 8.96 7.43 6.07
N GLY A 226 9.80 6.56 5.52
CA GLY A 226 9.53 5.84 4.29
C GLY A 226 10.01 4.40 4.40
N THR A 227 10.21 3.75 3.26
CA THR A 227 10.45 2.31 3.21
C THR A 227 11.84 1.98 2.70
N LYS A 228 12.52 1.05 3.37
CA LYS A 228 13.73 0.39 2.86
C LYS A 228 13.36 -0.60 1.75
N CYS A 229 13.90 -0.40 0.55
CA CYS A 229 13.54 -1.18 -0.64
C CYS A 229 14.28 -2.52 -0.71
N LEU A 230 15.56 -2.52 -1.10
CA LEU A 230 16.37 -3.73 -1.30
C LEU A 230 17.83 -3.48 -0.92
N TYR A 231 18.58 -4.55 -0.69
CA TYR A 231 20.03 -4.54 -0.50
C TYR A 231 20.75 -4.69 -1.84
N LEU A 232 21.80 -3.88 -2.02
CA LEU A 232 22.70 -3.90 -3.16
C LEU A 232 24.13 -4.10 -2.67
N GLN A 233 24.91 -4.89 -3.40
CA GLN A 233 26.34 -5.04 -3.14
C GLN A 233 27.13 -4.44 -4.31
N CYS A 234 28.10 -3.58 -3.99
CA CYS A 234 29.04 -3.03 -4.96
C CYS A 234 30.46 -3.18 -4.41
N GLY A 235 31.19 -4.15 -4.95
CA GLY A 235 32.49 -4.55 -4.40
C GLY A 235 32.34 -5.06 -2.96
N ALA A 236 33.11 -4.45 -2.04
CA ALA A 236 33.08 -4.79 -0.61
C ALA A 236 31.97 -4.07 0.18
N LYS A 237 31.31 -3.08 -0.42
CA LYS A 237 30.28 -2.27 0.25
C LYS A 237 28.89 -2.82 0.00
N VAL A 238 28.05 -2.74 1.02
CA VAL A 238 26.64 -3.12 0.97
C VAL A 238 25.79 -1.91 1.28
N PHE A 239 24.75 -1.71 0.47
CA PHE A 239 23.87 -0.57 0.53
C PHE A 239 22.42 -1.03 0.70
N ALA A 240 21.63 -0.26 1.43
CA ALA A 240 20.18 -0.26 1.26
C ALA A 240 19.79 0.78 0.21
N LEU A 241 18.93 0.39 -0.73
CA LEU A 241 18.25 1.27 -1.67
C LEU A 241 16.96 1.81 -1.04
N THR A 242 16.70 3.09 -1.22
CA THR A 242 15.41 3.73 -0.92
C THR A 242 15.17 4.90 -1.88
N CYS A 243 14.04 5.61 -1.75
CA CYS A 243 13.76 6.80 -2.53
C CYS A 243 14.50 8.02 -1.97
N ARG A 244 14.83 9.00 -2.82
CA ARG A 244 15.47 10.25 -2.36
C ARG A 244 14.57 10.98 -1.38
N HIS A 245 13.29 11.08 -1.70
CA HIS A 245 12.31 11.79 -0.86
C HIS A 245 12.12 11.14 0.52
N VAL A 246 12.63 9.92 0.76
CA VAL A 246 12.60 9.28 2.08
C VAL A 246 13.73 9.78 2.96
N VAL A 247 14.92 10.01 2.41
CA VAL A 247 16.10 10.44 3.18
C VAL A 247 16.36 11.94 3.10
N PHE A 248 15.85 12.64 2.08
CA PHE A 248 15.93 14.08 1.93
C PHE A 248 14.51 14.67 1.87
N THR A 249 14.13 15.36 2.92
CA THR A 249 12.84 16.06 3.05
C THR A 249 12.82 17.36 2.23
N ASP A 250 11.68 18.04 2.19
CA ASP A 250 11.54 19.37 1.56
C ASP A 250 12.41 20.46 2.22
N LEU A 251 12.97 20.18 3.41
CA LEU A 251 13.95 21.05 4.06
C LEU A 251 15.34 20.98 3.39
N HIS A 252 15.57 19.98 2.54
CA HIS A 252 16.84 19.77 1.87
C HIS A 252 16.79 20.27 0.43
N PRO A 253 17.87 20.93 -0.07
CA PRO A 253 17.90 21.37 -1.45
C PRO A 253 17.83 20.17 -2.40
N ASN A 254 17.11 20.33 -3.52
CA ASN A 254 17.08 19.34 -4.58
C ASN A 254 18.37 19.36 -5.41
N THR A 255 19.46 18.91 -4.82
CA THR A 255 20.76 18.78 -5.47
C THR A 255 21.27 17.35 -5.35
N ARG A 256 22.27 17.02 -6.18
CA ARG A 256 23.01 15.76 -6.10
C ARG A 256 23.75 15.72 -4.77
N TYR A 257 23.49 14.69 -3.97
CA TYR A 257 24.21 14.39 -2.75
C TYR A 257 25.26 13.32 -3.02
N GLN A 258 26.48 13.55 -2.56
CA GLN A 258 27.53 12.55 -2.47
C GLN A 258 28.26 12.77 -1.15
N HIS A 259 28.35 11.72 -0.35
CA HIS A 259 29.07 11.78 0.92
C HIS A 259 30.58 11.91 0.66
N ASP A 260 31.19 12.81 1.41
CA ASP A 260 32.63 13.02 1.51
C ASP A 260 33.04 12.67 2.94
N ASP A 261 34.07 11.84 3.11
CA ASP A 261 34.58 11.38 4.42
C ASP A 261 35.01 12.53 5.34
N THR A 262 35.17 13.75 4.81
CA THR A 262 35.47 14.98 5.57
C THR A 262 34.23 15.68 6.15
N THR A 263 33.03 15.25 5.76
CA THR A 263 31.75 15.87 6.17
C THR A 263 30.98 15.00 7.16
N THR A 264 30.10 15.60 7.96
CA THR A 264 29.20 14.83 8.82
C THR A 264 28.28 13.96 7.95
N PRO A 265 28.23 12.64 8.17
CA PRO A 265 27.37 11.76 7.38
C PRO A 265 25.89 12.05 7.59
N HIS A 266 25.10 12.00 6.51
CA HIS A 266 23.64 12.04 6.60
C HIS A 266 23.10 10.66 7.02
N THR A 267 22.93 10.46 8.32
CA THR A 267 22.57 9.15 8.89
C THR A 267 21.08 8.80 8.76
N VAL A 268 20.79 7.50 8.69
CA VAL A 268 19.42 6.98 8.57
C VAL A 268 19.17 5.96 9.68
N MET A 269 18.00 6.04 10.31
CA MET A 269 17.58 5.17 11.40
C MET A 269 16.46 4.22 11.00
N LYS A 270 16.33 3.14 11.78
CA LYS A 270 15.35 2.09 11.59
C LYS A 270 14.90 1.48 12.92
N PRO A 271 13.57 1.39 13.18
CA PRO A 271 12.53 2.18 12.53
C PRO A 271 12.67 3.67 12.83
N GLY A 272 11.93 4.51 12.08
CA GLY A 272 11.73 5.91 12.45
C GLY A 272 10.95 6.05 13.77
N ASN A 273 10.94 7.26 14.34
CA ASN A 273 10.32 7.55 15.63
C ASN A 273 8.79 7.47 15.59
N GLY A 274 8.15 7.71 14.44
CA GLY A 274 6.70 7.64 14.29
C GLY A 274 6.20 6.20 14.41
N THR A 275 6.82 5.31 13.64
CA THR A 275 6.61 3.87 13.65
C THR A 275 6.99 3.28 15.00
N TRP A 276 8.13 3.68 15.58
CA TRP A 276 8.54 3.21 16.91
C TRP A 276 7.53 3.59 17.99
N ALA A 277 7.08 4.85 18.04
CA ALA A 277 6.11 5.29 19.04
C ALA A 277 4.76 4.58 18.88
N LYS A 278 4.27 4.39 17.64
CA LYS A 278 3.06 3.59 17.37
C LYS A 278 3.21 2.16 17.88
N HIS A 279 4.37 1.57 17.64
CA HIS A 279 4.69 0.21 18.09
C HIS A 279 4.65 0.08 19.60
N VAL A 280 5.43 0.91 20.31
CA VAL A 280 5.51 0.93 21.78
C VAL A 280 4.12 1.13 22.40
N ASN A 281 3.32 2.07 21.87
CA ASN A 281 1.98 2.34 22.39
C ASN A 281 0.97 1.20 22.13
N SER A 282 1.24 0.31 21.17
CA SER A 282 0.34 -0.81 20.84
C SER A 282 0.54 -2.03 21.75
N ILE A 283 1.75 -2.24 22.26
CA ILE A 283 2.13 -3.46 23.01
C ILE A 283 1.30 -3.67 24.28
N PRO A 284 1.03 -2.65 25.13
CA PRO A 284 0.18 -2.83 26.31
C PRO A 284 -1.24 -3.33 25.97
N ASN A 285 -1.80 -2.87 24.86
CA ASN A 285 -3.12 -3.32 24.41
C ASN A 285 -3.08 -4.78 23.92
N VAL A 286 -2.00 -5.18 23.25
CA VAL A 286 -1.78 -6.58 22.83
C VAL A 286 -1.64 -7.50 24.05
N ILE A 287 -0.88 -7.09 25.08
CA ILE A 287 -0.74 -7.83 26.33
C ILE A 287 -2.11 -7.96 27.02
N SER A 288 -2.82 -6.85 27.20
CA SER A 288 -4.14 -6.85 27.85
C SER A 288 -5.15 -7.73 27.12
N SER A 289 -5.22 -7.64 25.78
CA SER A 289 -6.11 -8.48 24.98
C SER A 289 -5.73 -9.96 25.04
N THR A 290 -4.44 -10.28 25.04
CA THR A 290 -3.95 -11.67 25.12
C THR A 290 -4.24 -12.26 26.50
N LYS A 291 -4.04 -11.48 27.56
CA LYS A 291 -4.38 -11.86 28.93
C LYS A 291 -5.87 -12.14 29.10
N LYS A 292 -6.74 -11.23 28.61
CA LYS A 292 -8.19 -11.44 28.63
C LYS A 292 -8.58 -12.73 27.91
N HIS A 293 -7.99 -12.99 26.74
CA HIS A 293 -8.26 -14.21 26.00
C HIS A 293 -7.80 -15.46 26.76
N LEU A 294 -6.65 -15.40 27.44
CA LEU A 294 -6.18 -16.48 28.30
C LEU A 294 -7.17 -16.76 29.44
N ASP A 295 -7.60 -15.71 30.16
CA ASP A 295 -8.57 -15.81 31.27
C ASP A 295 -9.87 -16.48 30.79
N GLU A 296 -10.40 -16.08 29.63
CA GLU A 296 -11.60 -16.69 29.01
C GLU A 296 -11.39 -18.20 28.70
N LEU A 297 -10.23 -18.58 28.18
CA LEU A 297 -9.91 -19.98 27.88
C LEU A 297 -9.78 -20.83 29.16
N GLU A 298 -9.17 -20.28 30.20
CA GLU A 298 -9.03 -20.94 31.50
C GLU A 298 -10.39 -21.12 32.19
N GLU A 299 -11.27 -20.12 32.12
CA GLU A 299 -12.66 -20.24 32.61
C GLU A 299 -13.41 -21.36 31.87
N MET A 300 -13.33 -21.42 30.53
CA MET A 300 -13.96 -22.51 29.76
C MET A 300 -13.41 -23.89 30.15
N PHE A 301 -12.11 -23.99 30.42
CA PHE A 301 -11.47 -25.23 30.84
C PHE A 301 -11.97 -25.66 32.22
N ASN A 302 -11.96 -24.75 33.19
CA ASN A 302 -12.37 -25.00 34.57
C ASN A 302 -13.86 -25.36 34.69
N HIS A 303 -14.72 -24.73 33.87
CA HIS A 303 -16.15 -24.98 33.87
C HIS A 303 -16.60 -26.09 32.91
N GLY A 304 -15.67 -26.68 32.15
CA GLY A 304 -15.97 -27.75 31.20
C GLY A 304 -16.90 -27.32 30.05
N LEU A 305 -16.87 -26.04 29.68
CA LEU A 305 -17.79 -25.43 28.70
C LEU A 305 -17.38 -25.67 27.23
N TRP A 306 -16.25 -26.33 27.01
CA TRP A 306 -15.69 -26.56 25.67
C TRP A 306 -16.08 -27.91 25.10
N LYS A 307 -16.95 -27.92 24.08
CA LYS A 307 -17.26 -28.98 23.08
C LYS A 307 -17.13 -30.46 23.54
N GLY A 308 -17.37 -30.75 24.82
CA GLY A 308 -17.25 -32.09 25.42
C GLY A 308 -15.82 -32.55 25.76
N LYS A 309 -15.73 -33.63 26.55
CA LYS A 309 -14.45 -34.15 27.11
C LYS A 309 -13.39 -34.53 26.06
N ALA A 310 -13.79 -34.92 24.85
CA ALA A 310 -12.86 -35.33 23.79
C ALA A 310 -12.02 -34.17 23.22
N GLU A 311 -12.49 -32.93 23.37
CA GLU A 311 -11.85 -31.72 22.85
C GLU A 311 -11.03 -30.97 23.92
N GLN A 312 -11.05 -31.44 25.17
CA GLN A 312 -10.28 -30.88 26.29
C GLN A 312 -8.76 -30.82 26.05
N PRO A 313 -8.11 -31.82 25.43
CA PRO A 313 -6.69 -31.72 25.09
C PRO A 313 -6.38 -30.57 24.14
N LYS A 314 -7.28 -30.27 23.18
CA LYS A 314 -7.08 -29.14 22.25
C LYS A 314 -7.18 -27.80 22.95
N LEU A 315 -8.13 -27.66 23.89
CA LEU A 315 -8.25 -26.47 24.72
C LEU A 315 -7.00 -26.27 25.59
N GLN A 316 -6.47 -27.34 26.19
CA GLN A 316 -5.24 -27.26 26.98
C GLN A 316 -4.03 -26.83 26.14
N THR A 317 -3.88 -27.36 24.93
CA THR A 317 -2.84 -26.90 23.98
C THR A 317 -3.03 -25.43 23.62
N LEU A 318 -4.26 -24.98 23.38
CA LEU A 318 -4.54 -23.58 23.06
C LEU A 318 -4.17 -22.65 24.22
N ILE A 319 -4.51 -23.01 25.47
CA ILE A 319 -4.10 -22.28 26.68
C ILE A 319 -2.58 -22.14 26.73
N GLN A 320 -1.84 -23.23 26.50
CA GLN A 320 -0.37 -23.20 26.50
C GLN A 320 0.18 -22.27 25.40
N VAL A 321 -0.40 -22.29 24.20
CA VAL A 321 0.00 -21.41 23.09
C VAL A 321 -0.26 -19.94 23.43
N VAL A 322 -1.43 -19.62 24.00
CA VAL A 322 -1.80 -18.26 24.38
C VAL A 322 -0.96 -17.75 25.55
N GLN A 323 -0.65 -18.60 26.54
CA GLN A 323 0.27 -18.29 27.63
C GLN A 323 1.67 -17.98 27.11
N ALA A 324 2.24 -18.84 26.26
CA ALA A 324 3.56 -18.61 25.67
C ALA A 324 3.60 -17.30 24.85
N LYS A 325 2.49 -16.96 24.18
CA LYS A 325 2.34 -15.67 23.48
C LYS A 325 2.29 -14.50 24.46
N LEU A 326 1.60 -14.62 25.59
CA LEU A 326 1.56 -13.59 26.64
C LEU A 326 2.97 -13.36 27.20
N ASP A 327 3.65 -14.41 27.64
CA ASP A 327 5.02 -14.36 28.18
C ASP A 327 5.99 -13.69 27.19
N ALA A 328 5.87 -14.03 25.91
CA ALA A 328 6.69 -13.43 24.85
C ALA A 328 6.41 -11.93 24.67
N ASN A 329 5.15 -11.50 24.73
CA ASN A 329 4.79 -10.08 24.65
C ASN A 329 5.27 -9.30 25.87
N GLU A 330 5.17 -9.87 27.08
CA GLU A 330 5.65 -9.25 28.31
C GLU A 330 7.18 -9.12 28.32
N ALA A 331 7.90 -10.19 27.97
CA ALA A 331 9.36 -10.16 27.83
C ALA A 331 9.81 -9.18 26.74
N TRP A 332 9.06 -9.05 25.64
CA TRP A 332 9.33 -8.05 24.62
C TRP A 332 9.12 -6.62 25.14
N ASN A 333 8.04 -6.39 25.89
CA ASN A 333 7.71 -5.08 26.47
C ASN A 333 8.82 -4.58 27.42
N GLU A 334 9.41 -5.46 28.22
CA GLU A 334 10.54 -5.11 29.11
C GLU A 334 11.78 -4.64 28.33
N ARG A 335 11.97 -5.16 27.11
CA ARG A 335 13.15 -4.89 26.27
C ARG A 335 12.99 -3.70 25.34
N LEU A 336 11.79 -3.12 25.21
CA LEU A 336 11.55 -1.95 24.37
C LEU A 336 12.47 -0.78 24.74
N ALA A 337 12.75 -0.59 26.03
CA ALA A 337 13.61 0.48 26.52
C ALA A 337 15.05 0.40 25.98
N GLU A 338 15.56 -0.80 25.66
CA GLU A 338 16.88 -0.99 25.04
C GLU A 338 16.98 -0.19 23.73
N TRP A 339 15.88 -0.16 22.97
CA TRP A 339 15.82 0.39 21.63
C TRP A 339 15.29 1.82 21.57
N ASP A 340 14.96 2.45 22.69
CA ASP A 340 14.23 3.73 22.69
C ASP A 340 15.08 4.91 22.20
N ASN A 341 16.40 4.86 22.41
CA ASN A 341 17.32 5.88 21.92
C ASN A 341 17.39 5.88 20.37
N PRO A 342 17.01 6.98 19.68
CA PRO A 342 17.08 7.04 18.21
C PRO A 342 18.48 6.80 17.63
N SER A 343 19.54 7.16 18.37
CA SER A 343 20.92 6.97 17.93
C SER A 343 21.32 5.49 17.92
N SER A 344 20.72 4.65 18.79
CA SER A 344 20.98 3.21 18.77
C SER A 344 20.37 2.53 17.54
N ARG A 345 19.33 3.15 16.95
CA ARG A 345 18.61 2.69 15.75
C ARG A 345 19.21 3.14 14.42
N ILE A 346 20.26 3.96 14.42
CA ILE A 346 20.98 4.31 13.19
C ILE A 346 21.61 3.03 12.61
N PHE A 347 21.33 2.72 11.35
CA PHE A 347 21.77 1.48 10.69
C PHE A 347 22.72 1.72 9.51
N GLY A 348 22.90 2.99 9.13
CA GLY A 348 23.71 3.37 7.99
C GLY A 348 23.69 4.87 7.74
N HIS A 349 24.30 5.29 6.65
CA HIS A 349 24.35 6.68 6.20
C HIS A 349 24.21 6.78 4.69
N THR A 350 23.56 7.82 4.22
CA THR A 350 23.41 8.07 2.79
C THR A 350 24.78 8.40 2.20
N THR A 351 25.16 7.71 1.12
CA THR A 351 26.40 7.93 0.39
C THR A 351 26.19 8.62 -0.94
N PHE A 352 25.05 8.36 -1.58
CA PHE A 352 24.74 8.93 -2.88
C PHE A 352 23.23 9.10 -3.09
N SER A 353 22.84 10.23 -3.65
CA SER A 353 21.53 10.42 -4.25
C SER A 353 21.61 11.46 -5.36
N PRO A 354 21.08 11.19 -6.57
CA PRO A 354 20.99 12.22 -7.59
C PRO A 354 19.97 13.31 -7.20
N ALA A 355 20.02 14.44 -7.89
CA ALA A 355 18.91 15.38 -7.83
C ALA A 355 17.61 14.72 -8.33
N TYR A 356 16.53 14.95 -7.61
CA TYR A 356 15.18 14.62 -8.01
C TYR A 356 14.89 15.25 -9.37
N SER A 357 14.48 14.44 -10.33
CA SER A 357 14.21 14.88 -11.69
C SER A 357 13.30 13.91 -12.43
N VAL A 358 12.69 14.38 -13.51
CA VAL A 358 12.04 13.53 -14.51
C VAL A 358 12.87 13.63 -15.77
N GLY A 359 13.43 12.50 -16.21
CA GLY A 359 14.38 12.48 -17.31
C GLY A 359 14.05 11.41 -18.35
N PRO A 360 14.49 11.59 -19.60
CA PRO A 360 14.33 10.58 -20.63
C PRO A 360 15.09 9.31 -20.24
N ILE A 361 14.55 8.16 -20.61
CA ILE A 361 15.30 6.91 -20.58
C ILE A 361 16.03 6.79 -21.92
N GLN A 362 17.30 6.40 -21.90
CA GLN A 362 18.03 6.15 -23.14
C GLN A 362 17.32 5.06 -23.97
N GLY A 363 16.92 5.39 -25.19
CA GLY A 363 16.21 4.48 -26.10
C GLY A 363 14.69 4.42 -25.92
N SER A 364 14.09 5.26 -25.06
CA SER A 364 12.62 5.38 -24.93
C SER A 364 12.15 6.83 -24.97
N LYS A 365 10.95 7.05 -25.52
CA LYS A 365 10.25 8.34 -25.43
C LYS A 365 9.72 8.61 -24.02
N GLU A 366 9.63 7.57 -23.19
CA GLU A 366 9.12 7.69 -21.83
C GLU A 366 10.11 8.41 -20.93
N LYS A 367 9.56 9.24 -20.05
CA LYS A 367 10.32 9.86 -18.97
C LYS A 367 10.12 9.05 -17.69
N ARG A 368 11.19 8.88 -16.92
CA ARG A 368 11.12 8.27 -15.59
C ARG A 368 11.53 9.25 -14.51
N ARG A 369 10.88 9.10 -13.36
CA ARG A 369 11.23 9.78 -12.13
C ARG A 369 12.56 9.21 -11.62
N ARG A 370 13.55 10.08 -11.45
CA ARG A 370 14.82 9.77 -10.80
C ARG A 370 14.70 10.14 -9.33
N ASP A 371 14.35 9.16 -8.51
CA ASP A 371 14.06 9.34 -7.09
C ASP A 371 14.58 8.14 -6.29
N TRP A 372 15.89 8.14 -6.03
CA TRP A 372 16.54 7.05 -5.31
C TRP A 372 17.73 7.56 -4.49
N ALA A 373 18.11 6.80 -3.47
CA ALA A 373 19.26 7.06 -2.62
C ALA A 373 19.90 5.74 -2.17
N LEU A 374 21.21 5.76 -1.97
CA LEU A 374 21.99 4.65 -1.43
C LEU A 374 22.42 4.96 -0.01
N ILE A 375 22.11 4.04 0.90
CA ILE A 375 22.51 4.08 2.31
C ILE A 375 23.56 3.00 2.50
N GLU A 376 24.82 3.36 2.77
CA GLU A 376 25.86 2.40 3.14
C GLU A 376 25.59 1.88 4.56
N LEU A 377 25.58 0.55 4.70
CA LEU A 377 25.19 -0.12 5.93
C LEU A 377 26.33 -0.21 6.95
N HIS A 378 25.98 -0.12 8.22
CA HIS A 378 26.90 -0.27 9.36
C HIS A 378 26.91 -1.72 9.84
N GLN A 379 28.03 -2.43 9.69
CA GLN A 379 28.12 -3.86 10.03
C GLN A 379 27.79 -4.13 11.51
N GLU A 380 28.17 -3.23 12.41
CA GLU A 380 27.94 -3.36 13.85
C GLU A 380 26.45 -3.31 14.23
N LYS A 381 25.59 -2.88 13.30
CA LYS A 381 24.13 -2.81 13.45
C LYS A 381 23.42 -4.05 12.92
N HIS A 382 24.15 -4.98 12.33
CA HIS A 382 23.62 -6.19 11.71
C HIS A 382 24.25 -7.42 12.34
N ALA A 383 23.41 -8.33 12.85
CA ALA A 383 23.88 -9.62 13.36
C ALA A 383 24.39 -10.52 12.22
N THR A 384 23.83 -10.34 11.02
CA THR A 384 24.30 -11.01 9.81
C THR A 384 25.49 -10.26 9.21
N PRO A 385 26.55 -10.94 8.77
CA PRO A 385 27.59 -10.31 7.96
C PRO A 385 26.96 -9.62 6.74
N LEU A 386 27.31 -8.36 6.45
CA LEU A 386 26.64 -7.56 5.43
C LEU A 386 26.67 -8.23 4.06
N ALA A 387 27.79 -8.88 3.70
CA ALA A 387 27.95 -9.62 2.45
C ALA A 387 27.06 -10.87 2.34
N SER A 388 26.44 -11.30 3.44
CA SER A 388 25.50 -12.43 3.52
C SER A 388 24.05 -11.98 3.68
N LEU A 389 23.77 -10.67 3.64
CA LEU A 389 22.40 -10.17 3.68
C LEU A 389 21.62 -10.61 2.45
N LEU A 390 20.39 -11.07 2.70
CA LEU A 390 19.47 -11.52 1.67
C LEU A 390 18.30 -10.55 1.52
N ASN A 391 17.87 -10.36 0.28
CA ASN A 391 16.65 -9.63 -0.05
C ASN A 391 15.43 -10.49 0.29
N ARG A 392 14.92 -10.37 1.52
CA ARG A 392 13.78 -11.15 2.00
C ARG A 392 12.60 -10.26 2.37
N ILE A 393 11.39 -10.67 2.01
CA ILE A 393 10.13 -10.04 2.41
C ILE A 393 9.50 -10.86 3.53
N TYR A 394 9.10 -10.22 4.63
CA TYR A 394 8.35 -10.88 5.70
C TYR A 394 6.90 -11.11 5.26
N ILE A 395 6.40 -12.33 5.46
CA ILE A 395 5.03 -12.74 5.11
C ILE A 395 4.24 -13.23 6.33
N GLY A 396 4.88 -13.28 7.50
CA GLY A 396 4.29 -13.81 8.74
C GLY A 396 3.74 -15.23 8.57
N THR A 397 2.65 -15.51 9.27
CA THR A 397 1.86 -16.74 9.11
C THR A 397 1.04 -16.75 7.81
N GLY A 398 0.99 -15.62 7.09
CA GLY A 398 0.21 -15.46 5.86
C GLY A 398 0.68 -16.35 4.71
N CYS A 399 1.85 -16.99 4.81
CA CYS A 399 2.28 -18.00 3.84
C CYS A 399 1.27 -19.15 3.70
N GLN A 400 0.61 -19.52 4.80
CA GLN A 400 -0.41 -20.58 4.78
C GLN A 400 -1.72 -20.10 4.12
N GLU A 401 -2.18 -18.89 4.43
CA GLU A 401 -3.36 -18.27 3.81
C GLU A 401 -3.18 -18.01 2.31
N LEU A 402 -1.97 -17.59 1.89
CA LEU A 402 -1.59 -17.48 0.47
C LEU A 402 -1.81 -18.78 -0.28
N VAL A 403 -1.41 -19.90 0.32
CA VAL A 403 -1.47 -21.25 -0.25
C VAL A 403 -2.90 -21.81 -0.25
N GLU A 404 -3.71 -21.45 0.75
CA GLU A 404 -5.04 -22.01 0.96
C GLU A 404 -6.17 -21.25 0.22
N GLU A 405 -6.11 -19.91 0.11
CA GLU A 405 -7.25 -19.10 -0.38
C GLU A 405 -7.07 -18.49 -1.77
N GLN A 406 -5.85 -18.18 -2.22
CA GLN A 406 -5.62 -17.37 -3.44
C GLN A 406 -4.84 -18.08 -4.56
N SER A 407 -4.29 -19.28 -4.33
CA SER A 407 -3.28 -19.87 -5.23
C SER A 407 -3.59 -21.28 -5.73
N LEU A 408 -4.82 -21.78 -5.57
CA LEU A 408 -5.19 -23.12 -6.03
C LEU A 408 -5.07 -23.33 -7.56
N GLU A 409 -4.98 -22.28 -8.39
CA GLU A 409 -4.61 -22.42 -9.83
C GLU A 409 -3.32 -21.69 -10.24
N TRP A 410 -2.62 -21.03 -9.31
CA TRP A 410 -1.27 -20.49 -9.57
C TRP A 410 -0.19 -21.52 -9.24
N THR A 411 -0.31 -22.73 -9.77
CA THR A 411 0.61 -23.85 -9.51
C THR A 411 2.07 -23.46 -9.74
N ASP A 412 2.33 -22.68 -10.78
CA ASP A 412 3.68 -22.21 -11.15
C ASP A 412 4.28 -21.24 -10.12
N LEU A 413 3.45 -20.43 -9.46
CA LEU A 413 3.89 -19.49 -8.42
C LEU A 413 4.30 -20.26 -7.16
N ARG A 414 3.53 -21.27 -6.78
CA ARG A 414 3.83 -22.13 -5.62
C ARG A 414 5.15 -22.88 -5.80
N GLU A 415 5.45 -23.32 -7.02
CA GLU A 415 6.70 -24.03 -7.34
C GLU A 415 7.93 -23.10 -7.40
N SER A 416 7.74 -21.82 -7.71
CA SER A 416 8.83 -20.85 -7.86
C SER A 416 9.12 -20.01 -6.61
N LEU A 417 8.17 -19.88 -5.68
CA LEU A 417 8.38 -19.17 -4.42
C LEU A 417 9.24 -19.98 -3.45
N VAL A 418 10.48 -19.53 -3.25
CA VAL A 418 11.33 -20.01 -2.16
C VAL A 418 10.87 -19.34 -0.86
N CYS A 419 9.85 -19.93 -0.25
CA CYS A 419 9.34 -19.57 1.07
C CYS A 419 10.01 -20.42 2.15
N ASP A 420 10.41 -19.79 3.25
CA ASP A 420 10.66 -20.48 4.52
C ASP A 420 9.68 -20.02 5.59
N GLU A 421 9.83 -20.53 6.82
CA GLU A 421 8.97 -20.22 7.96
C GLU A 421 8.80 -18.72 8.28
N HIS A 422 9.60 -17.82 7.67
CA HIS A 422 9.62 -16.42 8.04
C HIS A 422 9.62 -15.42 6.87
N GLY A 423 9.79 -15.85 5.61
CA GLY A 423 9.72 -14.92 4.49
C GLY A 423 9.92 -15.52 3.10
N VAL A 424 9.79 -14.64 2.09
CA VAL A 424 10.07 -14.94 0.68
C VAL A 424 11.41 -14.34 0.30
N LEU A 425 12.30 -15.15 -0.26
CA LEU A 425 13.53 -14.66 -0.89
C LEU A 425 13.18 -14.03 -2.26
N VAL A 426 13.59 -12.77 -2.45
CA VAL A 426 13.41 -12.05 -3.71
C VAL A 426 14.73 -11.99 -4.46
N SER A 427 14.71 -12.39 -5.72
CA SER A 427 15.89 -12.36 -6.60
C SER A 427 15.48 -12.13 -8.06
N GLY A 428 16.45 -11.74 -8.88
CA GLY A 428 16.22 -11.44 -10.29
C GLY A 428 15.49 -10.11 -10.53
N THR A 429 15.08 -9.90 -11.78
CA THR A 429 14.37 -8.70 -12.24
C THR A 429 13.37 -9.08 -13.31
N ILE A 430 12.21 -8.44 -13.32
CA ILE A 430 11.22 -8.58 -14.40
C ILE A 430 11.51 -7.49 -15.45
N PRO A 431 11.69 -7.85 -16.74
CA PRO A 431 11.88 -6.84 -17.78
C PRO A 431 10.59 -6.05 -18.02
N GLU A 432 10.72 -4.78 -18.39
CA GLU A 432 9.56 -3.91 -18.66
C GLU A 432 8.61 -4.50 -19.71
N THR A 433 9.15 -5.18 -20.73
CA THR A 433 8.35 -5.87 -21.74
C THR A 433 7.42 -6.93 -21.13
N GLU A 434 7.86 -7.61 -20.07
CA GLU A 434 7.03 -8.59 -19.35
C GLU A 434 6.07 -7.90 -18.39
N MET A 435 6.45 -6.78 -17.77
CA MET A 435 5.51 -5.97 -16.96
C MET A 435 4.33 -5.47 -17.80
N LEU A 436 4.58 -5.09 -19.06
CA LEU A 436 3.56 -4.60 -19.99
C LEU A 436 2.80 -5.74 -20.70
N CYS A 437 3.45 -6.89 -20.86
CA CYS A 437 2.89 -8.08 -21.49
C CYS A 437 3.21 -9.32 -20.64
N PRO A 438 2.44 -9.54 -19.55
CA PRO A 438 2.64 -10.69 -18.67
C PRO A 438 2.52 -12.01 -19.42
N ARG A 439 3.35 -12.99 -19.02
CA ARG A 439 3.26 -14.38 -19.52
C ARG A 439 2.29 -15.24 -18.71
N SER A 440 2.06 -14.82 -17.47
CA SER A 440 1.17 -15.43 -16.49
C SER A 440 -0.29 -14.97 -16.65
N HIS A 441 -1.24 -15.82 -16.26
CA HIS A 441 -2.68 -15.61 -16.41
C HIS A 441 -3.42 -15.76 -15.09
N THR A 442 -4.34 -14.86 -14.78
CA THR A 442 -5.19 -14.92 -13.59
C THR A 442 -6.16 -16.09 -13.65
N MET A 443 -6.89 -16.30 -12.55
CA MET A 443 -8.00 -17.26 -12.46
C MET A 443 -9.08 -17.07 -13.54
N ASP A 444 -9.24 -15.84 -14.04
CA ASP A 444 -10.20 -15.52 -15.10
C ASP A 444 -9.56 -15.57 -16.50
N ASP A 445 -8.38 -16.20 -16.62
CA ASP A 445 -7.56 -16.31 -17.84
C ASP A 445 -7.08 -14.94 -18.39
N GLU A 446 -7.04 -13.90 -17.55
CA GLU A 446 -6.56 -12.58 -17.93
C GLU A 446 -5.05 -12.46 -17.71
N ARG A 447 -4.32 -11.79 -18.60
CA ARG A 447 -2.86 -11.62 -18.41
C ARG A 447 -2.55 -10.73 -17.20
N GLY A 448 -1.73 -11.22 -16.27
CA GLY A 448 -1.35 -10.48 -15.06
C GLY A 448 -0.18 -11.12 -14.32
N ILE A 449 0.58 -10.33 -13.56
CA ILE A 449 1.67 -10.80 -12.70
C ILE A 449 1.19 -10.74 -11.25
N PHE A 450 1.27 -11.85 -10.53
CA PHE A 450 1.02 -11.85 -9.10
C PHE A 450 2.16 -11.12 -8.36
N VAL A 451 1.81 -10.18 -7.49
CA VAL A 451 2.76 -9.35 -6.77
C VAL A 451 2.56 -9.45 -5.27
N LEU A 452 3.69 -9.38 -4.58
CA LEU A 452 3.81 -9.42 -3.13
C LEU A 452 4.44 -8.11 -2.66
N LYS A 453 3.87 -7.50 -1.62
CA LYS A 453 4.43 -6.30 -1.01
C LYS A 453 4.36 -6.41 0.50
N TYR A 454 5.45 -6.05 1.17
CA TYR A 454 5.43 -5.75 2.60
C TYR A 454 5.80 -4.28 2.80
N GLY A 455 5.02 -3.56 3.60
CA GLY A 455 5.27 -2.17 3.93
C GLY A 455 4.84 -1.83 5.36
N PRO A 456 5.34 -0.73 5.95
CA PRO A 456 5.05 -0.39 7.34
C PRO A 456 3.57 -0.04 7.56
N THR A 457 2.88 0.50 6.54
CA THR A 457 1.47 0.88 6.62
C THR A 457 0.53 -0.26 6.24
N THR A 458 0.81 -0.95 5.14
CA THR A 458 -0.09 -1.98 4.59
C THR A 458 0.21 -3.37 5.12
N THR A 459 1.31 -3.55 5.84
CA THR A 459 1.86 -4.87 6.19
C THR A 459 2.04 -5.73 4.92
N PHE A 460 1.87 -7.04 5.04
CA PHE A 460 1.91 -7.96 3.91
C PHE A 460 0.62 -7.85 3.10
N THR A 461 0.76 -7.62 1.80
CA THR A 461 -0.35 -7.51 0.84
C THR A 461 0.02 -8.22 -0.45
N THR A 462 -0.98 -8.81 -1.09
CA THR A 462 -0.88 -9.40 -2.42
C THR A 462 -1.71 -8.62 -3.42
N GLY A 463 -1.44 -8.83 -4.70
CA GLY A 463 -2.21 -8.23 -5.77
C GLY A 463 -1.80 -8.79 -7.13
N ILE A 464 -2.40 -8.23 -8.17
CA ILE A 464 -2.09 -8.56 -9.56
C ILE A 464 -1.74 -7.26 -10.28
N THR A 465 -0.68 -7.25 -11.07
CA THR A 465 -0.28 -6.06 -11.83
C THR A 465 -1.33 -5.71 -12.88
N ASN A 466 -1.77 -4.46 -12.88
CA ASN A 466 -2.56 -3.93 -13.98
C ASN A 466 -1.64 -3.45 -15.11
N ARG A 467 -2.02 -3.75 -16.35
CA ARG A 467 -1.25 -3.37 -17.56
C ARG A 467 -1.40 -1.89 -17.93
N VAL A 468 -2.43 -1.23 -17.40
CA VAL A 468 -2.72 0.17 -17.70
C VAL A 468 -2.11 1.09 -16.65
N LYS A 469 -1.40 2.12 -17.10
CA LYS A 469 -0.70 3.08 -16.23
C LYS A 469 -1.71 3.98 -15.50
N SER A 470 -1.60 4.05 -14.18
CA SER A 470 -2.25 5.10 -13.40
C SER A 470 -1.54 6.44 -13.61
N ILE A 471 -2.31 7.52 -13.64
CA ILE A 471 -1.78 8.89 -13.68
C ILE A 471 -2.10 9.53 -12.34
N THR A 472 -1.09 10.08 -11.67
CA THR A 472 -1.29 10.85 -10.43
C THR A 472 -0.82 12.27 -10.63
N ARG A 473 -1.50 13.21 -9.97
CA ARG A 473 -1.12 14.62 -9.95
C ARG A 473 -0.42 14.92 -8.63
N TRP A 474 0.80 15.46 -8.72
CA TRP A 474 1.48 16.00 -7.56
C TRP A 474 1.04 17.46 -7.35
N PRO A 475 0.44 17.83 -6.22
CA PRO A 475 0.27 19.23 -5.90
C PRO A 475 1.66 19.81 -5.63
N CYS A 476 2.14 20.72 -6.47
CA CYS A 476 3.32 21.52 -6.10
C CYS A 476 3.00 22.25 -4.78
N SER A 477 4.00 22.31 -3.90
CA SER A 477 3.93 22.82 -2.53
C SER A 477 3.39 24.25 -2.41
N ASP A 478 3.30 24.97 -3.53
CA ASP A 478 3.02 26.41 -3.54
C ASP A 478 1.53 26.74 -3.67
N GLY A 479 0.63 25.75 -3.75
CA GLY A 479 -0.82 25.97 -3.74
C GLY A 479 -1.39 26.78 -4.94
N GLU A 480 -0.54 27.40 -5.74
CA GLU A 480 -0.91 28.11 -6.96
C GLU A 480 -0.81 27.16 -8.16
N TYR A 481 -1.97 26.90 -8.75
CA TYR A 481 -2.08 26.33 -10.08
C TYR A 481 -1.40 27.28 -11.08
N ASN A 482 -0.23 26.88 -11.61
CA ASN A 482 0.41 27.58 -12.71
C ASN A 482 0.13 26.82 -14.03
N PRO A 483 -0.83 27.26 -14.86
CA PRO A 483 -1.21 26.58 -16.11
C PRO A 483 -0.12 26.60 -17.21
N LYS A 484 1.09 27.10 -16.92
CA LYS A 484 2.16 27.27 -17.92
C LYS A 484 3.37 26.35 -17.75
N SER A 485 3.43 25.48 -16.76
CA SER A 485 4.46 24.43 -16.72
C SER A 485 3.87 23.12 -17.25
N GLY A 486 3.90 22.97 -18.57
CA GLY A 486 3.65 21.69 -19.24
C GLY A 486 4.72 20.68 -18.84
N ALA A 487 4.46 19.93 -17.77
CA ALA A 487 5.19 18.72 -17.41
C ALA A 487 4.15 17.60 -17.31
N LEU A 488 3.86 16.99 -18.46
CA LEU A 488 3.28 15.65 -18.57
C LEU A 488 4.27 14.60 -18.06
#